data_AF-A0A954FHB1-F1
#
_entry.id   AF-A0A954FHB1-F1
#
_cell.length_a   1.000
_cell.length_b   1.000
_cell.length_c   1.000
_cell.angle_alpha   90.00
_cell.angle_beta   90.00
_cell.angle_gamma   90.00
#
_symmetry.space_group_name_H-M   'P 1'
#
loop_
_entity.id
_entity.type
_entity.pdbx_description
1 polymer ?
#
loop_
_entity_poly.entity_id
_entity_poly.type
_entity_poly.pdbx_seq_one_letter_code
_entity_poly.pdbx_strand_id
1 'polypeptide(L)'
;MFPKLVQKKLPDFNIQAISPTDNQPYGLTDCAPSQGIAALLEETQHLDGVIIGGGNIIHCQPSKLEDYKQAKRTTFAYSDLWIGASLLIPRHLPVLWNAPGVTNLFHKEQHDLVRLALQRAQYLSVRDEGSREYLLDVWPDADISVVPDSAWALDQLWSQNELQEAYEALFTRLEITQPDRTVIFHANERYLGTKSLSEVARKLDTIAD
;
A
#
# COMPACT_ATOMS: atom_id res chain seq x y z
N MET A 1 -5.20 3.28 3.64
CA MET A 1 -4.48 4.53 3.97
C MET A 1 -4.05 5.31 2.72
N PHE A 2 -3.24 4.72 1.84
CA PHE A 2 -2.69 5.41 0.66
C PHE A 2 -3.71 6.22 -0.19
N PRO A 3 -4.88 5.69 -0.57
CA PRO A 3 -5.85 6.49 -1.35
C PRO A 3 -6.29 7.79 -0.66
N LYS A 4 -6.43 7.79 0.66
CA LYS A 4 -6.78 9.00 1.44
C LYS A 4 -5.65 10.03 1.44
N LEU A 5 -4.38 9.57 1.47
CA LEU A 5 -3.22 10.45 1.36
C LEU A 5 -3.22 11.19 0.01
N VAL A 6 -3.40 10.44 -1.07
CA VAL A 6 -3.44 11.00 -2.43
C VAL A 6 -4.59 11.99 -2.56
N GLN A 7 -5.78 11.63 -2.09
CA GLN A 7 -6.96 12.50 -2.16
C GLN A 7 -6.75 13.84 -1.43
N LYS A 8 -6.04 13.85 -0.29
CA LYS A 8 -5.69 15.10 0.42
C LYS A 8 -4.61 15.90 -0.32
N LYS A 9 -3.64 15.25 -0.96
CA LYS A 9 -2.57 15.93 -1.72
C LYS A 9 -3.01 16.44 -3.09
N LEU A 10 -3.97 15.77 -3.72
CA LEU A 10 -4.48 16.06 -5.06
C LEU A 10 -6.01 16.28 -5.00
N PRO A 11 -6.48 17.35 -4.34
CA PRO A 11 -7.91 17.59 -4.13
C PRO A 11 -8.69 17.85 -5.43
N ASP A 12 -8.00 18.30 -6.48
CA ASP A 12 -8.59 18.60 -7.79
C ASP A 12 -8.79 17.35 -8.67
N PHE A 13 -8.33 16.17 -8.19
CA PHE A 13 -8.46 14.91 -8.90
C PHE A 13 -9.46 13.99 -8.21
N ASN A 14 -10.25 13.27 -9.01
CA ASN A 14 -11.05 12.17 -8.51
C ASN A 14 -10.18 10.92 -8.34
N ILE A 15 -9.99 10.45 -7.11
CA ILE A 15 -9.12 9.30 -6.81
C ILE A 15 -9.93 8.02 -6.72
N GLN A 16 -9.71 7.13 -7.68
CA GLN A 16 -10.24 5.77 -7.70
C GLN A 16 -9.18 4.78 -7.20
N ALA A 17 -9.46 4.11 -6.09
CA ALA A 17 -8.55 3.09 -5.59
C ALA A 17 -8.76 1.77 -6.34
N ILE A 18 -7.66 1.11 -6.70
CA ILE A 18 -7.68 -0.23 -7.30
C ILE A 18 -7.11 -1.24 -6.30
N SER A 19 -7.75 -2.39 -6.18
CA SER A 19 -7.29 -3.51 -5.35
C SER A 19 -7.40 -4.84 -6.10
N PRO A 20 -6.64 -5.88 -5.69
CA PRO A 20 -6.69 -7.18 -6.35
C PRO A 20 -7.97 -7.97 -6.05
N THR A 21 -8.76 -7.55 -5.05
CA THR A 21 -9.89 -8.30 -4.49
C THR A 21 -11.24 -7.61 -4.71
N ASP A 22 -11.32 -6.70 -5.68
CA ASP A 22 -12.57 -6.15 -6.23
C ASP A 22 -13.56 -5.65 -5.14
N ASN A 23 -13.12 -4.69 -4.32
CA ASN A 23 -13.91 -4.07 -3.24
C ASN A 23 -14.28 -4.99 -2.07
N GLN A 24 -13.49 -6.02 -1.80
CA GLN A 24 -13.62 -6.79 -0.56
C GLN A 24 -12.54 -6.36 0.45
N PRO A 25 -12.74 -5.25 1.20
CA PRO A 25 -11.89 -4.95 2.34
C PRO A 25 -12.28 -5.89 3.48
N TYR A 26 -11.76 -7.12 3.46
CA TYR A 26 -12.08 -8.11 4.48
C TYR A 26 -11.49 -7.69 5.83
N GLY A 27 -12.38 -7.38 6.78
CA GLY A 27 -12.06 -6.99 8.16
C GLY A 27 -11.82 -5.49 8.40
N LEU A 28 -11.77 -4.66 7.35
CA LEU A 28 -11.53 -3.22 7.47
C LEU A 28 -12.68 -2.42 6.85
N THR A 29 -13.68 -2.11 7.66
CA THR A 29 -14.90 -1.40 7.22
C THR A 29 -14.69 0.10 6.93
N ASP A 30 -13.54 0.65 7.31
CA ASP A 30 -13.18 2.07 7.18
C ASP A 30 -12.17 2.35 6.04
N CYS A 31 -11.92 1.35 5.19
CA CYS A 31 -11.08 1.51 4.01
C CYS A 31 -11.78 2.35 2.92
N ALA A 32 -10.97 3.04 2.11
CA ALA A 32 -11.49 3.66 0.90
C ALA A 32 -12.08 2.56 -0.01
N PRO A 33 -13.25 2.79 -0.62
CA PRO A 33 -13.80 1.84 -1.58
C PRO A 33 -12.79 1.66 -2.71
N SER A 34 -12.64 0.42 -3.17
CA SER A 34 -11.69 0.09 -4.22
C SER A 34 -12.36 -0.75 -5.29
N GLN A 35 -11.86 -0.70 -6.51
CA GLN A 35 -12.35 -1.53 -7.61
C GLN A 35 -11.28 -2.50 -8.07
N GLY A 36 -11.68 -3.49 -8.85
CA GLY A 36 -10.75 -4.43 -9.46
C GLY A 36 -9.91 -3.81 -10.55
N ILE A 37 -8.79 -4.45 -10.90
CA ILE A 37 -7.98 -4.03 -12.04
C ILE A 37 -8.75 -4.06 -13.38
N ALA A 38 -9.79 -4.90 -13.49
CA ALA A 38 -10.64 -4.92 -14.67
C ALA A 38 -11.36 -3.58 -14.90
N ALA A 39 -11.74 -2.87 -13.82
CA ALA A 39 -12.37 -1.56 -13.94
C ALA A 39 -11.43 -0.51 -14.54
N LEU A 40 -10.12 -0.63 -14.31
CA LEU A 40 -9.10 0.22 -14.96
C LEU A 40 -9.24 0.16 -16.49
N LEU A 41 -9.52 -1.03 -17.04
CA LEU A 41 -9.65 -1.23 -18.48
C LEU A 41 -10.92 -0.58 -19.05
N GLU A 42 -12.03 -0.70 -18.33
CA GLU A 42 -13.34 -0.18 -18.73
C GLU A 42 -13.36 1.36 -18.70
N GLU A 43 -12.64 1.97 -17.75
CA GLU A 43 -12.63 3.42 -17.54
C GLU A 43 -11.41 4.13 -18.14
N THR A 44 -10.57 3.43 -18.92
CA THR A 44 -9.32 4.00 -19.50
C THR A 44 -9.49 5.32 -20.24
N GLN A 45 -10.66 5.60 -20.82
CA GLN A 45 -10.93 6.86 -21.52
C GLN A 45 -11.12 8.08 -20.60
N HIS A 46 -11.27 7.85 -19.30
CA HIS A 46 -11.54 8.87 -18.28
C HIS A 46 -10.39 9.02 -17.27
N LEU A 47 -9.28 8.31 -17.47
CA LEU A 47 -8.13 8.38 -16.58
C LEU A 47 -7.15 9.47 -17.03
N ASP A 48 -6.71 10.30 -16.10
CA ASP A 48 -5.63 11.26 -16.31
C ASP A 48 -4.24 10.66 -16.01
N GLY A 49 -4.18 9.48 -15.38
CA GLY A 49 -2.94 8.81 -15.00
C GLY A 49 -3.15 7.71 -13.97
N VAL A 50 -2.06 7.02 -13.62
CA VAL A 50 -2.02 5.97 -12.60
C VAL A 50 -0.94 6.27 -11.59
N ILE A 51 -1.26 6.08 -10.30
CA ILE A 51 -0.28 6.15 -9.22
C ILE A 51 -0.13 4.76 -8.60
N ILE A 52 1.06 4.18 -8.73
CA ILE A 52 1.45 2.97 -8.02
C ILE A 52 1.70 3.36 -6.56
N GLY A 53 0.86 2.80 -5.68
CA GLY A 53 0.84 3.17 -4.27
C GLY A 53 2.07 2.75 -3.49
N GLY A 54 2.18 3.29 -2.28
CA GLY A 54 3.22 2.91 -1.34
C GLY A 54 3.00 1.53 -0.71
N GLY A 55 3.87 1.17 0.23
CA GLY A 55 3.86 -0.13 0.90
C GLY A 55 4.65 -1.21 0.16
N ASN A 56 4.67 -2.42 0.72
CA ASN A 56 5.44 -3.56 0.20
C ASN A 56 4.70 -4.30 -0.93
N ILE A 57 4.40 -3.61 -2.02
CA ILE A 57 3.54 -4.15 -3.10
C ILE A 57 4.31 -4.59 -4.35
N ILE A 58 5.59 -4.24 -4.47
CA ILE A 58 6.39 -4.53 -5.66
C ILE A 58 7.06 -5.89 -5.51
N HIS A 59 6.39 -6.91 -6.03
CA HIS A 59 6.90 -8.26 -6.25
C HIS A 59 5.99 -9.06 -7.18
N CYS A 60 6.52 -10.19 -7.66
CA CYS A 60 5.79 -11.18 -8.47
C CYS A 60 5.47 -12.47 -7.68
N GLN A 61 5.70 -12.47 -6.37
CA GLN A 61 5.44 -13.65 -5.52
C GLN A 61 3.94 -13.84 -5.28
N PRO A 62 3.42 -15.07 -5.34
CA PRO A 62 2.05 -15.37 -4.98
C PRO A 62 1.72 -14.98 -3.53
N SER A 63 0.52 -14.45 -3.31
CA SER A 63 0.02 -14.16 -1.98
C SER A 63 -0.27 -15.47 -1.22
N LYS A 64 0.13 -15.54 0.06
CA LYS A 64 -0.22 -16.68 0.93
C LYS A 64 -1.48 -16.42 1.77
N LEU A 65 -1.99 -15.19 1.71
CA LEU A 65 -3.13 -14.75 2.50
C LEU A 65 -4.40 -15.44 2.02
N GLU A 66 -5.24 -15.87 2.96
CA GLU A 66 -6.44 -16.66 2.68
C GLU A 66 -7.43 -15.89 1.80
N ASP A 67 -7.54 -14.58 2.00
CA ASP A 67 -8.44 -13.70 1.23
C ASP A 67 -8.12 -13.73 -0.27
N TYR A 68 -6.83 -13.79 -0.62
CA TYR A 68 -6.40 -13.86 -2.02
C TYR A 68 -6.70 -15.24 -2.62
N LYS A 69 -6.71 -16.30 -1.80
CA LYS A 69 -7.13 -17.63 -2.25
C LYS A 69 -8.64 -17.68 -2.49
N GLN A 70 -9.42 -17.11 -1.57
CA GLN A 70 -10.88 -17.03 -1.71
C GLN A 70 -11.29 -16.25 -2.95
N ALA A 71 -10.61 -15.12 -3.22
CA ALA A 71 -10.80 -14.33 -4.43
C ALA A 71 -10.23 -14.98 -5.71
N LYS A 72 -9.52 -16.13 -5.62
CA LYS A 72 -8.81 -16.78 -6.74
C LYS A 72 -7.76 -15.87 -7.41
N ARG A 73 -7.12 -15.01 -6.63
CA ARG A 73 -6.13 -14.00 -7.06
C ARG A 73 -4.73 -14.26 -6.54
N THR A 74 -4.50 -15.41 -5.91
CA THR A 74 -3.23 -15.83 -5.28
C THR A 74 -2.00 -15.55 -6.14
N THR A 75 -2.05 -15.88 -7.43
CA THR A 75 -0.87 -15.88 -8.31
C THR A 75 -0.44 -14.48 -8.74
N PHE A 76 -1.38 -13.66 -9.19
CA PHE A 76 -1.07 -12.41 -9.91
C PHE A 76 -1.46 -11.14 -9.15
N ALA A 77 -2.07 -11.26 -7.97
CA ALA A 77 -2.59 -10.11 -7.24
C ALA A 77 -1.63 -8.93 -7.10
N TYR A 78 -0.38 -9.20 -6.73
CA TYR A 78 0.62 -8.15 -6.56
C TYR A 78 1.17 -7.66 -7.90
N SER A 79 1.54 -8.57 -8.80
CA SER A 79 2.02 -8.18 -10.13
C SER A 79 1.00 -7.35 -10.91
N ASP A 80 -0.29 -7.65 -10.79
CA ASP A 80 -1.36 -6.91 -11.44
C ASP A 80 -1.39 -5.44 -10.96
N LEU A 81 -1.21 -5.19 -9.66
CA LEU A 81 -1.24 -3.84 -9.10
C LEU A 81 -0.19 -2.89 -9.66
N TRP A 82 0.92 -3.39 -10.19
CA TRP A 82 2.01 -2.53 -10.67
C TRP A 82 2.44 -2.86 -12.10
N ILE A 83 2.68 -4.13 -12.47
CA ILE A 83 2.93 -4.50 -13.87
C ILE A 83 1.66 -4.29 -14.69
N GLY A 84 0.54 -4.88 -14.25
CA GLY A 84 -0.74 -4.76 -14.94
C GLY A 84 -1.14 -3.28 -15.07
N ALA A 85 -1.13 -2.56 -13.96
CA ALA A 85 -1.45 -1.12 -13.94
C ALA A 85 -0.51 -0.27 -14.82
N SER A 86 0.78 -0.61 -14.93
CA SER A 86 1.73 0.15 -15.77
C SER A 86 1.60 -0.16 -17.26
N LEU A 87 1.31 -1.41 -17.60
CA LEU A 87 1.32 -1.90 -18.98
C LEU A 87 -0.04 -1.79 -19.67
N LEU A 88 -1.14 -1.87 -18.92
CA LEU A 88 -2.50 -1.89 -19.48
C LEU A 88 -3.05 -0.51 -19.82
N ILE A 89 -2.49 0.58 -19.27
CA ILE A 89 -2.97 1.93 -19.58
C ILE A 89 -2.41 2.47 -20.90
N PRO A 90 -3.15 3.36 -21.60
CA PRO A 90 -2.67 4.04 -22.80
C PRO A 90 -1.28 4.68 -22.62
N ARG A 91 -0.46 4.63 -23.67
CA ARG A 91 0.94 5.12 -23.62
C ARG A 91 1.10 6.59 -23.27
N HIS A 92 0.10 7.42 -23.57
CA HIS A 92 0.14 8.85 -23.30
C HIS A 92 -0.20 9.20 -21.85
N LEU A 93 -0.80 8.27 -21.09
CA LEU A 93 -1.13 8.50 -19.69
C LEU A 93 0.10 8.23 -18.80
N PRO A 94 0.34 9.09 -17.80
CA PRO A 94 1.45 8.93 -16.89
C PRO A 94 1.22 7.78 -15.88
N VAL A 95 2.29 7.04 -15.61
CA VAL A 95 2.44 6.12 -14.49
C VAL A 95 3.44 6.73 -13.52
N LEU A 96 3.01 6.92 -12.28
CA LEU A 96 3.80 7.54 -11.21
C LEU A 96 3.96 6.56 -10.06
N TRP A 97 5.18 6.34 -9.58
CA TRP A 97 5.43 5.50 -8.41
C TRP A 97 5.54 6.38 -7.18
N ASN A 98 4.68 6.16 -6.18
CA ASN A 98 4.70 6.87 -4.89
C ASN A 98 5.43 6.02 -3.84
N ALA A 99 6.75 6.00 -3.93
CA ALA A 99 7.64 5.37 -2.95
C ALA A 99 7.23 3.95 -2.50
N PRO A 100 6.84 3.01 -3.40
CA PRO A 100 6.66 1.64 -2.99
C PRO A 100 7.96 1.02 -2.45
N GLY A 101 7.79 -0.02 -1.64
CA GLY A 101 8.86 -0.93 -1.24
C GLY A 101 8.90 -2.17 -2.14
N VAL A 102 10.12 -2.62 -2.45
CA VAL A 102 10.40 -3.84 -3.22
C VAL A 102 10.89 -4.90 -2.25
N THR A 103 10.24 -6.06 -2.24
CA THR A 103 10.47 -7.06 -1.17
C THR A 103 11.65 -7.99 -1.41
N ASN A 104 12.02 -8.23 -2.67
CA ASN A 104 13.11 -9.14 -3.04
C ASN A 104 13.58 -8.86 -4.48
N LEU A 105 14.72 -9.48 -4.83
CA LEU A 105 15.17 -9.59 -6.21
C LEU A 105 14.16 -10.36 -7.07
N PHE A 106 14.01 -9.91 -8.30
CA PHE A 106 13.22 -10.59 -9.31
C PHE A 106 13.99 -11.77 -9.92
N HIS A 107 13.29 -12.85 -10.22
CA HIS A 107 13.86 -13.96 -10.98
C HIS A 107 14.18 -13.50 -12.41
N LYS A 108 15.25 -14.00 -13.03
CA LYS A 108 15.73 -13.52 -14.34
C LYS A 108 14.68 -13.65 -15.44
N GLU A 109 13.80 -14.65 -15.35
CA GLU A 109 12.67 -14.85 -16.26
C GLU A 109 11.60 -13.74 -16.19
N GLN A 110 11.58 -12.97 -15.10
CA GLN A 110 10.65 -11.87 -14.88
C GLN A 110 11.22 -10.53 -15.35
N HIS A 111 12.53 -10.45 -15.60
CA HIS A 111 13.26 -9.18 -15.81
C HIS A 111 12.70 -8.38 -16.99
N ASP A 112 12.38 -9.02 -18.11
CA ASP A 112 11.86 -8.32 -19.28
C ASP A 112 10.53 -7.61 -18.98
N LEU A 113 9.60 -8.32 -18.33
CA LEU A 113 8.29 -7.78 -17.99
C LEU A 113 8.38 -6.68 -16.93
N VAL A 114 9.21 -6.89 -15.91
CA VAL A 114 9.50 -5.91 -14.86
C VAL A 114 10.10 -4.65 -15.50
N ARG A 115 11.12 -4.80 -16.35
CA ARG A 115 11.78 -3.69 -17.05
C ARG A 115 10.81 -2.90 -17.90
N LEU A 116 9.92 -3.56 -18.64
CA LEU A 116 8.89 -2.88 -19.42
C LEU A 116 7.97 -2.04 -18.52
N ALA A 117 7.56 -2.56 -17.36
CA ALA A 117 6.75 -1.80 -16.41
C ALA A 117 7.52 -0.59 -15.84
N LEU A 118 8.80 -0.75 -15.50
CA LEU A 118 9.65 0.36 -15.02
C LEU A 118 9.81 1.45 -16.09
N GLN A 119 10.01 1.06 -17.35
CA GLN A 119 10.13 1.99 -18.48
C GLN A 119 8.84 2.77 -18.78
N ARG A 120 7.68 2.29 -18.30
CA ARG A 120 6.41 3.02 -18.43
C ARG A 120 6.27 4.15 -17.43
N ALA A 121 7.02 4.13 -16.32
CA ALA A 121 6.95 5.15 -15.29
C ALA A 121 7.58 6.47 -15.76
N GLN A 122 6.81 7.56 -15.67
CA GLN A 122 7.31 8.93 -15.90
C GLN A 122 7.97 9.49 -14.64
N TYR A 123 7.59 8.95 -13.47
CA TYR A 123 8.24 9.21 -12.20
C TYR A 123 8.40 7.89 -11.46
N LEU A 124 9.65 7.49 -11.24
CA LEU A 124 10.00 6.24 -10.59
C LEU A 124 10.67 6.54 -9.26
N SER A 125 9.97 6.24 -8.16
CA SER A 125 10.51 6.41 -6.81
C SER A 125 10.28 5.16 -5.96
N VAL A 126 11.13 4.98 -4.96
CA VAL A 126 11.04 3.93 -3.94
C VAL A 126 11.37 4.52 -2.56
N ARG A 127 10.95 3.83 -1.49
CA ARG A 127 11.09 4.39 -0.13
C ARG A 127 12.44 4.17 0.54
N ASP A 128 13.26 3.26 0.03
CA ASP A 128 14.51 2.82 0.66
C ASP A 128 15.53 2.35 -0.38
N GLU A 129 16.81 2.36 0.00
CA GLU A 129 17.92 2.03 -0.90
C GLU A 129 17.88 0.56 -1.33
N GLY A 130 17.49 -0.36 -0.43
CA GLY A 130 17.38 -1.78 -0.79
C GLY A 130 16.35 -2.02 -1.89
N SER A 131 15.23 -1.29 -1.86
CA SER A 131 14.25 -1.32 -2.93
C SER A 131 14.83 -0.81 -4.26
N ARG A 132 15.66 0.23 -4.22
CA ARG A 132 16.33 0.78 -5.41
C ARG A 132 17.32 -0.23 -5.99
N GLU A 133 18.14 -0.84 -5.15
CA GLU A 133 19.11 -1.86 -5.54
C GLU A 133 18.43 -3.04 -6.27
N TYR A 134 17.28 -3.52 -5.78
CA TYR A 134 16.54 -4.60 -6.43
C TYR A 134 16.01 -4.23 -7.82
N LEU A 135 15.60 -2.98 -8.03
CA LEU A 135 15.17 -2.50 -9.35
C LEU A 135 16.35 -2.29 -10.30
N LEU A 136 17.50 -1.84 -9.79
CA LEU A 136 18.72 -1.67 -10.58
C LEU A 136 19.32 -3.00 -11.06
N ASP A 137 19.10 -4.13 -10.36
CA ASP A 137 19.45 -5.46 -10.91
C ASP A 137 18.65 -5.79 -12.19
N VAL A 138 17.46 -5.20 -12.35
CA VAL A 138 16.60 -5.41 -13.52
C VAL A 138 16.85 -4.38 -14.61
N TRP A 139 17.01 -3.12 -14.24
CA TRP A 139 17.31 -2.03 -15.16
C TRP A 139 18.38 -1.09 -14.56
N PRO A 140 19.67 -1.35 -14.82
CA PRO A 140 20.78 -0.61 -14.21
C PRO A 140 20.81 0.89 -14.52
N ASP A 141 20.25 1.30 -15.66
CA ASP A 141 20.22 2.69 -16.10
C ASP A 141 18.93 3.43 -15.68
N ALA A 142 18.10 2.82 -14.83
CA ALA A 142 16.86 3.44 -14.37
C ALA A 142 17.14 4.66 -13.50
N ASP A 143 16.48 5.78 -13.79
CA ASP A 143 16.47 6.95 -12.91
C ASP A 143 15.43 6.73 -11.79
N ILE A 144 15.93 6.29 -10.62
CA ILE A 144 15.10 5.92 -9.47
C ILE A 144 15.41 6.86 -8.31
N SER A 145 14.41 7.64 -7.91
CA SER A 145 14.49 8.49 -6.73
C SER A 145 14.21 7.70 -5.44
N VAL A 146 15.07 7.83 -4.44
CA VAL A 146 14.79 7.32 -3.08
C VAL A 146 14.19 8.46 -2.26
N VAL A 147 12.97 8.29 -1.78
CA VAL A 147 12.22 9.33 -1.04
C VAL A 147 11.59 8.74 0.22
N PRO A 148 11.27 9.52 1.27
CA PRO A 148 10.56 8.98 2.44
C PRO A 148 9.19 8.38 2.08
N ASP A 149 8.75 7.38 2.85
CA ASP A 149 7.39 6.85 2.73
C ASP A 149 6.36 7.97 2.95
N SER A 150 5.29 8.01 2.16
CA SER A 150 4.32 9.12 2.19
C SER A 150 3.56 9.22 3.52
N ALA A 151 3.56 8.18 4.34
CA ALA A 151 3.03 8.24 5.71
C ALA A 151 3.85 9.18 6.63
N TRP A 152 5.08 9.54 6.28
CA TRP A 152 5.84 10.55 7.04
C TRP A 152 5.22 11.95 6.97
N ALA A 153 4.36 12.22 5.98
CA ALA A 153 3.69 13.52 5.82
C ALA A 153 2.29 13.56 6.47
N LEU A 154 1.95 12.60 7.33
CA LEU A 154 0.63 12.54 8.00
C LEU A 154 0.31 13.83 8.79
N ASP A 155 1.27 14.35 9.54
CA ASP A 155 1.13 15.57 10.36
C ASP A 155 0.93 16.85 9.52
N GLN A 156 1.33 16.83 8.26
CA GLN A 156 1.11 17.91 7.30
C GLN A 156 -0.22 17.79 6.55
N LEU A 157 -0.87 16.63 6.62
CA LEU A 157 -2.07 16.30 5.85
C LEU A 157 -3.37 16.36 6.66
N TRP A 158 -3.26 16.13 7.96
CA TRP A 158 -4.35 16.29 8.90
C TRP A 158 -3.94 17.29 9.97
N SER A 159 -4.84 18.22 10.26
CA SER A 159 -4.67 19.13 11.38
C SER A 159 -4.65 18.37 12.70
N GLN A 160 -4.01 18.96 13.71
CA GLN A 160 -4.01 18.40 15.06
C GLN A 160 -5.44 18.16 15.59
N ASN A 161 -6.39 19.04 15.25
CA ASN A 161 -7.80 18.89 15.63
C ASN A 161 -8.45 17.68 14.95
N GLU A 162 -8.27 17.48 13.63
CA GLU A 162 -8.78 16.29 12.93
C GLU A 162 -8.22 14.99 13.53
N LEU A 163 -6.94 14.97 13.91
CA LEU A 163 -6.31 13.82 14.55
C LEU A 163 -6.85 13.59 15.97
N GLN A 164 -7.06 14.66 16.74
CA GLN A 164 -7.63 14.60 18.08
C GLN A 164 -9.07 14.09 18.06
N GLU A 165 -9.91 14.58 17.14
CA GLU A 165 -11.28 14.11 16.93
C GLU A 165 -11.32 12.63 16.55
N ALA A 166 -10.43 12.19 15.65
CA ALA A 166 -10.34 10.78 15.26
C ALA A 166 -9.89 9.89 16.43
N TYR A 167 -8.99 10.39 17.27
CA TYR A 167 -8.52 9.70 18.48
C TYR A 167 -9.64 9.58 19.53
N GLU A 168 -10.40 10.63 19.80
CA GLU A 168 -11.56 10.62 20.70
C GLU A 168 -12.66 9.67 20.19
N ALA A 169 -12.92 9.69 18.89
CA ALA A 169 -13.88 8.80 18.25
C ALA A 169 -13.48 7.32 18.38
N LEU A 170 -12.17 7.00 18.32
CA LEU A 170 -11.67 5.65 18.53
C LEU A 170 -12.01 5.13 19.93
N PHE A 171 -11.72 5.89 20.99
CA PHE A 171 -12.00 5.48 22.37
C PHE A 171 -13.49 5.39 22.66
N THR A 172 -14.27 6.33 22.11
CA THR A 172 -15.74 6.28 22.17
C THR A 172 -16.27 5.00 21.54
N ARG A 173 -15.77 4.64 20.36
CA ARG A 173 -16.16 3.41 19.65
C ARG A 173 -15.74 2.13 20.39
N LEU A 174 -14.61 2.16 21.08
CA LEU A 174 -14.12 1.02 21.86
C LEU A 174 -14.79 0.90 23.23
N GLU A 175 -15.59 1.90 23.64
CA GLU A 175 -16.19 1.99 24.98
C GLU A 175 -15.13 1.96 26.10
N ILE A 176 -13.97 2.57 25.85
CA ILE A 176 -12.85 2.65 26.80
C ILE A 176 -12.63 4.13 27.16
N THR A 177 -12.39 4.41 28.44
CA THR A 177 -11.98 5.75 28.89
C THR A 177 -10.64 6.12 28.27
N GLN A 178 -10.59 7.27 27.61
CA GLN A 178 -9.36 7.76 27.00
C GLN A 178 -8.28 8.01 28.08
N PRO A 179 -7.10 7.38 27.98
CA PRO A 179 -5.99 7.65 28.87
C PRO A 179 -5.26 8.94 28.48
N ASP A 180 -4.50 9.51 29.42
CA ASP A 180 -3.66 10.69 29.18
C ASP A 180 -2.57 10.43 28.12
N ARG A 181 -2.10 9.18 28.02
CA ARG A 181 -1.07 8.73 27.07
C ARG A 181 -1.40 7.34 26.56
N THR A 182 -1.19 7.12 25.27
CA THR A 182 -1.39 5.83 24.62
C THR A 182 -0.13 5.40 23.87
N VAL A 183 0.14 4.10 23.89
CA VAL A 183 1.12 3.46 23.00
C VAL A 183 0.38 2.37 22.23
N ILE A 184 0.54 2.37 20.90
CA ILE A 184 -0.09 1.37 20.02
C ILE A 184 0.96 0.35 19.62
N PHE A 185 0.65 -0.93 19.84
CA PHE A 185 1.46 -2.06 19.40
C PHE A 185 0.78 -2.76 18.24
N HIS A 186 1.48 -2.87 17.10
CA HIS A 186 1.04 -3.72 16.00
C HIS A 186 1.80 -5.05 16.08
N ALA A 187 1.07 -6.15 16.26
CA ALA A 187 1.64 -7.49 16.30
C ALA A 187 1.11 -8.33 15.15
N ASN A 188 2.01 -8.98 14.40
CA ASN A 188 1.62 -10.00 13.44
C ASN A 188 1.57 -11.35 14.16
N GLU A 189 0.43 -12.04 14.07
CA GLU A 189 0.17 -13.31 14.76
C GLU A 189 1.29 -14.33 14.55
N ARG A 190 1.89 -14.37 13.35
CA ARG A 190 3.00 -15.29 13.03
C ARG A 190 4.25 -15.10 13.91
N TYR A 191 4.41 -13.93 14.54
CA TYR A 191 5.52 -13.62 15.44
C TYR A 191 5.17 -13.83 16.92
N LEU A 192 3.91 -14.13 17.24
CA LEU A 192 3.48 -14.40 18.61
C LEU A 192 3.90 -15.81 19.10
N GLY A 193 4.31 -16.68 18.17
CA GLY A 193 4.69 -18.05 18.47
C GLY A 193 3.50 -18.85 18.99
N THR A 194 3.62 -19.39 20.22
CA THR A 194 2.52 -20.11 20.89
C THR A 194 1.70 -19.23 21.82
N LYS A 195 2.01 -17.94 21.94
CA LYS A 195 1.29 -17.02 22.83
C LYS A 195 0.07 -16.45 22.13
N SER A 196 -1.02 -16.32 22.86
CA SER A 196 -2.19 -15.55 22.42
C SER A 196 -1.94 -14.04 22.49
N LEU A 197 -2.67 -13.27 21.68
CA LEU A 197 -2.61 -11.81 21.72
C LEU A 197 -2.95 -11.27 23.13
N SER A 198 -3.94 -11.86 23.80
CA SER A 198 -4.35 -11.48 25.16
C SER A 198 -3.25 -11.71 26.21
N GLU A 199 -2.44 -12.76 26.06
CA GLU A 199 -1.29 -13.00 26.95
C GLU A 199 -0.18 -11.98 26.74
N VAL A 200 0.04 -11.55 25.49
CA VAL A 200 1.01 -10.49 25.19
C VAL A 200 0.52 -9.14 25.68
N ALA A 201 -0.75 -8.81 25.44
CA ALA A 201 -1.38 -7.58 25.95
C ALA A 201 -1.25 -7.47 27.47
N ARG A 202 -1.63 -8.53 28.22
CA ARG A 202 -1.51 -8.54 29.69
C ARG A 202 -0.09 -8.31 30.18
N LYS A 203 0.92 -8.83 29.46
CA LYS A 203 2.33 -8.59 29.80
C LYS A 203 2.75 -7.15 29.55
N LEU A 204 2.22 -6.50 28.51
CA LEU A 204 2.44 -5.09 28.27
C LEU A 204 1.79 -4.22 29.35
N ASP A 205 0.57 -4.58 29.78
CA ASP A 205 -0.12 -3.90 30.87
C ASP A 205 0.72 -3.93 32.16
N THR A 206 1.33 -5.08 32.48
CA THR A 206 2.22 -5.20 33.67
C THR A 206 3.50 -4.34 33.57
N ILE A 207 3.94 -3.97 32.37
CA ILE A 207 5.12 -3.11 32.17
C ILE A 207 4.75 -1.63 32.24
N ALA A 208 3.49 -1.30 31.92
CA ALA A 208 2.98 0.06 31.90
C ALA A 208 2.55 0.58 33.29
N ASP A 209 2.25 -0.34 34.22
CA ASP A 209 2.00 -0.08 35.65
C ASP A 209 3.30 0.16 36.45
#